data_AF-A0A3A0AZ97-F1
#
_entry.id   AF-A0A3A0AZ97-F1
#
_cell.length_a   1.000
_cell.length_b   1.000
_cell.length_c   1.000
_cell.angle_alpha   90.00
_cell.angle_beta   90.00
_cell.angle_gamma   90.00
#
_symmetry.space_group_name_H-M   'P 1'
#
loop_
_entity.id
_entity.type
_entity.pdbx_description
1 polymer ?
#
loop_
_entity_poly.entity_id
_entity_poly.type
_entity_poly.pdbx_seq_one_letter_code
_entity_poly.pdbx_strand_id
1 'polypeptide(L)'
;MSILFFQACGSSGDAKSTATEALPVPIITPTPLVSNPSPSGAATPTATAQVDSTPESQIEPTAAPATDTQQAAIDSSTLQSIAESLVAASGGFAEVVIALPSGEFIVDINGSEPMESASLYKLGIMVEVFVQREVGMLSFDDGVLLEPGYFVEGEDVFGYGDIGAVYTVGTLLQAMITQSSNVAATALLATVGNENVNATLASLGITNTQIRWMPDPSASPDWNDETLDEGTPPVDESTEEQPTEPPTSDEAPADDAVDGVDSGARAEVVYLSAGPTDAATHPRWYADARADGALNVTTAEDMAWLYTLLLRGEVIAPEVSQEMLDLLAAQEVNDRIPAYLPGGTVVAHKTGNLDGLVHDAGVIYAPAGPIIVVVLTEDIDEDVAIDMIAQIALAAYEAAS
;
A
#
# COMPACT_ATOMS: atom_id res chain seq x y z
N MET A 1 -46.39 27.34 60.56
CA MET A 1 -47.55 26.63 59.98
C MET A 1 -47.09 26.23 58.58
N SER A 2 -46.40 25.09 58.49
CA SER A 2 -46.96 23.78 58.05
C SER A 2 -47.02 23.73 56.51
N ILE A 3 -46.59 22.71 55.76
CA ILE A 3 -46.10 21.35 56.01
C ILE A 3 -45.35 20.88 54.73
N LEU A 4 -44.35 20.02 54.92
CA LEU A 4 -43.65 19.11 53.98
C LEU A 4 -44.54 18.32 52.98
N PHE A 5 -43.99 17.85 51.84
CA PHE A 5 -43.71 16.41 51.57
C PHE A 5 -43.18 16.10 50.14
N PHE A 6 -42.04 15.39 50.12
CA PHE A 6 -41.58 14.29 49.25
C PHE A 6 -40.98 14.48 47.84
N GLN A 7 -40.12 13.50 47.53
CA GLN A 7 -38.85 13.50 46.80
C GLN A 7 -38.77 12.21 45.96
N ALA A 8 -37.80 12.16 45.02
CA ALA A 8 -37.23 11.01 44.25
C ALA A 8 -37.67 10.95 42.78
N CYS A 9 -36.88 10.54 41.79
CA CYS A 9 -35.43 10.31 41.56
C CYS A 9 -35.30 9.95 40.05
N GLY A 10 -34.20 10.28 39.37
CA GLY A 10 -33.96 9.83 37.99
C GLY A 10 -32.81 10.56 37.30
N SER A 11 -31.74 9.82 37.04
CA SER A 11 -30.37 10.23 36.71
C SER A 11 -30.14 10.89 35.34
N SER A 12 -29.34 11.96 35.35
CA SER A 12 -28.58 12.51 34.22
C SER A 12 -27.35 11.64 33.92
N GLY A 13 -27.28 11.10 32.70
CA GLY A 13 -26.07 10.48 32.14
C GLY A 13 -25.47 11.40 31.09
N ASP A 14 -24.49 12.20 31.49
CA ASP A 14 -23.62 12.96 30.59
C ASP A 14 -22.55 12.03 30.02
N ALA A 15 -22.65 11.66 28.74
CA ALA A 15 -21.52 11.10 28.00
C ALA A 15 -20.68 12.26 27.45
N LYS A 16 -19.61 12.58 28.19
CA LYS A 16 -18.52 13.44 27.70
C LYS A 16 -17.84 12.71 26.54
N SER A 17 -17.97 13.26 25.34
CA SER A 17 -17.07 12.96 24.22
C SER A 17 -15.67 13.45 24.60
N THR A 18 -14.76 12.52 24.87
CA THR A 18 -13.33 12.80 24.97
C THR A 18 -12.78 12.85 23.56
N ALA A 19 -12.56 14.06 23.05
CA ALA A 19 -11.72 14.27 21.89
C ALA A 19 -10.31 13.79 22.24
N THR A 20 -9.85 12.74 21.55
CA THR A 20 -8.43 12.37 21.55
C THR A 20 -7.71 13.41 20.72
N GLU A 21 -6.96 14.30 21.38
CA GLU A 21 -6.02 15.18 20.70
C GLU A 21 -5.01 14.32 19.93
N ALA A 22 -5.01 14.42 18.60
CA ALA A 22 -3.93 13.90 17.78
C ALA A 22 -2.62 14.57 18.21
N LEU A 23 -1.62 13.77 18.57
CA LEU A 23 -0.29 14.26 18.92
C LEU A 23 0.37 14.87 17.67
N PRO A 24 1.09 16.00 17.80
CA PRO A 24 1.73 16.63 16.66
C PRO A 24 2.83 15.73 16.06
N VAL A 25 2.74 15.48 14.75
CA VAL A 25 3.78 14.81 13.96
C VAL A 25 5.05 15.68 13.94
N PRO A 26 6.23 15.16 14.30
CA PRO A 26 7.46 15.94 14.25
C PRO A 26 7.89 16.15 12.79
N ILE A 27 7.97 17.42 12.37
CA ILE A 27 8.62 17.81 11.11
C ILE A 27 10.12 17.61 11.30
N ILE A 28 10.70 16.57 10.71
CA ILE A 28 12.15 16.38 10.69
C ILE A 28 12.73 17.27 9.59
N THR A 29 13.49 18.28 10.00
CA THR A 29 14.42 18.98 9.10
C THR A 29 15.76 18.26 9.14
N PRO A 30 16.43 18.04 7.99
CA PRO A 30 17.71 17.33 7.96
C PRO A 30 18.78 18.14 8.69
N THR A 31 19.35 17.56 9.75
CA THR A 31 20.49 18.13 10.46
C THR A 31 21.78 17.71 9.73
N PRO A 32 22.70 18.65 9.40
CA PRO A 32 23.93 18.30 8.70
C PRO A 32 24.89 17.56 9.64
N LEU A 33 25.52 16.50 9.12
CA LEU A 33 26.51 15.68 9.82
C LEU A 33 27.73 16.51 10.24
N VAL A 34 27.97 16.61 11.55
CA VAL A 34 29.22 17.13 12.11
C VAL A 34 30.14 15.96 12.41
N SER A 35 31.22 15.83 11.65
CA SER A 35 32.29 14.86 11.90
C SER A 35 33.07 15.24 13.16
N ASN A 36 33.37 14.27 14.03
CA ASN A 36 34.33 14.45 15.12
C ASN A 36 35.39 13.33 15.12
N PRO A 37 36.63 13.62 15.58
CA PRO A 37 37.84 12.91 15.18
C PRO A 37 38.22 11.71 16.06
N SER A 38 39.05 10.82 15.49
CA SER A 38 39.65 9.65 16.14
C SER A 38 40.48 9.98 17.40
N PRO A 39 40.53 9.08 18.39
CA PRO A 39 41.54 9.14 19.44
C PRO A 39 42.80 8.34 19.08
N SER A 40 43.94 9.01 19.22
CA SER A 40 45.29 8.41 19.28
C SER A 40 45.66 8.16 20.75
N GLY A 41 46.21 6.98 21.06
CA GLY A 41 46.72 6.68 22.40
C GLY A 41 47.37 5.31 22.49
N ALA A 42 48.70 5.28 22.34
CA ALA A 42 49.53 4.10 22.48
C ALA A 42 49.76 3.69 23.94
N ALA A 43 49.70 2.38 24.23
CA ALA A 43 50.48 1.72 25.29
C ALA A 43 50.49 0.19 25.10
N THR A 44 51.64 -0.45 25.33
CA THR A 44 51.87 -1.91 25.32
C THR A 44 53.12 -2.18 26.20
N PRO A 45 53.45 -3.40 26.66
CA PRO A 45 52.66 -4.58 27.10
C PRO A 45 53.03 -5.05 28.53
N THR A 46 52.38 -6.10 29.07
CA THR A 46 53.05 -7.26 29.74
C THR A 46 52.09 -8.44 30.00
N ALA A 47 52.57 -9.65 29.63
CA ALA A 47 52.31 -11.01 30.14
C ALA A 47 51.05 -11.82 29.75
N THR A 48 51.25 -12.67 28.73
CA THR A 48 51.14 -14.15 28.69
C THR A 48 49.92 -14.88 29.30
N ALA A 49 49.12 -15.48 28.42
CA ALA A 49 48.69 -16.88 28.50
C ALA A 49 48.18 -17.36 27.11
N GLN A 50 48.78 -18.42 26.56
CA GLN A 50 48.28 -19.18 25.41
C GLN A 50 47.23 -20.19 25.87
N VAL A 51 46.11 -20.34 25.15
CA VAL A 51 45.46 -21.65 24.87
C VAL A 51 44.62 -21.53 23.59
N ASP A 52 44.82 -22.53 22.72
CA ASP A 52 44.06 -23.03 21.56
C ASP A 52 43.69 -22.16 20.35
N SER A 53 44.03 -22.72 19.19
CA SER A 53 43.80 -22.21 17.85
C SER A 53 42.92 -23.19 17.09
N THR A 54 41.68 -22.77 16.80
CA THR A 54 40.83 -23.36 15.75
C THR A 54 40.73 -22.30 14.65
N PRO A 55 40.93 -22.63 13.35
CA PRO A 55 40.92 -21.60 12.31
C PRO A 55 39.46 -21.25 11.97
N GLU A 56 38.95 -20.16 12.55
CA GLU A 56 37.83 -19.43 11.96
C GLU A 56 38.31 -18.75 10.69
N SER A 57 37.73 -19.17 9.56
CA SER A 57 37.92 -18.56 8.26
C SER A 57 37.38 -17.13 8.31
N GLN A 58 38.27 -16.15 8.49
CA GLN A 58 37.97 -14.74 8.31
C GLN A 58 37.61 -14.51 6.84
N ILE A 59 36.32 -14.32 6.56
CA ILE A 59 35.88 -13.63 5.35
C ILE A 59 35.92 -12.15 5.70
N GLU A 60 36.95 -11.45 5.23
CA GLU A 60 36.94 -9.98 5.23
C GLU A 60 35.72 -9.49 4.43
N PRO A 61 35.05 -8.41 4.85
CA PRO A 61 34.02 -7.80 4.02
C PRO A 61 34.72 -7.25 2.77
N THR A 62 34.58 -7.95 1.65
CA THR A 62 34.92 -7.43 0.34
C THR A 62 34.14 -6.13 0.16
N ALA A 63 34.87 -5.02 0.14
CA ALA A 63 34.35 -3.72 -0.22
C ALA A 63 33.51 -3.86 -1.51
N ALA A 64 32.28 -3.35 -1.46
CA ALA A 64 31.41 -3.28 -2.62
C ALA A 64 32.19 -2.67 -3.80
N PRO A 65 32.15 -3.27 -4.99
CA PRO A 65 32.70 -2.62 -6.16
C PRO A 65 31.82 -1.41 -6.44
N ALA A 66 32.38 -0.21 -6.23
CA ALA A 66 31.89 0.99 -6.88
C ALA A 66 31.96 0.72 -8.39
N THR A 67 30.82 0.40 -8.99
CA THR A 67 30.75 0.18 -10.43
C THR A 67 30.00 1.36 -11.02
N ASP A 68 30.80 2.35 -11.43
CA ASP A 68 30.42 3.32 -12.45
C ASP A 68 30.31 2.54 -13.76
N THR A 69 29.22 1.77 -13.90
CA THR A 69 28.88 1.08 -15.14
C THR A 69 28.20 2.12 -16.00
N GLN A 70 28.86 2.49 -17.10
CA GLN A 70 28.25 3.25 -18.18
C GLN A 70 27.11 2.39 -18.76
N GLN A 71 25.91 2.53 -18.19
CA GLN A 71 24.68 1.95 -18.74
C GLN A 71 24.61 2.43 -20.19
N ALA A 72 24.55 1.51 -21.15
CA ALA A 72 24.29 1.89 -22.53
C ALA A 72 23.02 2.74 -22.52
N ALA A 73 23.03 3.89 -23.20
CA ALA A 73 21.88 4.79 -23.20
C ALA A 73 20.65 4.01 -23.69
N ILE A 74 19.68 3.81 -22.81
CA ILE A 74 18.43 3.12 -23.13
C ILE A 74 17.73 3.90 -24.24
N ASP A 75 17.34 3.20 -25.32
CA ASP A 75 16.54 3.82 -26.39
C ASP A 75 15.08 3.95 -25.94
N SER A 76 14.84 5.00 -25.15
CA SER A 76 13.52 5.34 -24.62
C SER A 76 12.47 5.52 -25.71
N SER A 77 12.86 6.03 -26.89
CA SER A 77 11.93 6.27 -27.99
C SER A 77 11.37 4.97 -28.60
N THR A 78 12.23 3.95 -28.73
CA THR A 78 11.81 2.63 -29.19
C THR A 78 10.95 1.94 -28.12
N LEU A 79 11.34 2.02 -26.85
CA LEU A 79 10.59 1.42 -25.75
C LEU A 79 9.20 2.03 -25.58
N GLN A 80 9.10 3.37 -25.66
CA GLN A 80 7.83 4.10 -25.69
C GLN A 80 6.94 3.61 -26.85
N SER A 81 7.49 3.50 -28.07
CA SER A 81 6.73 3.08 -29.24
C SER A 81 6.20 1.64 -29.12
N ILE A 82 6.97 0.74 -28.48
CA ILE A 82 6.54 -0.63 -28.18
C ILE A 82 5.37 -0.61 -27.19
N ALA A 83 5.52 0.10 -26.06
CA ALA A 83 4.48 0.20 -25.05
C ALA A 83 3.19 0.82 -25.62
N GLU A 84 3.27 1.92 -26.37
CA GLU A 84 2.12 2.55 -27.03
C GLU A 84 1.41 1.59 -27.99
N SER A 85 2.16 0.79 -28.75
CA SER A 85 1.59 -0.18 -29.69
C SER A 85 0.85 -1.31 -28.97
N LEU A 86 1.38 -1.78 -27.85
CA LEU A 86 0.76 -2.80 -27.02
C LEU A 86 -0.52 -2.28 -26.34
N VAL A 87 -0.46 -1.09 -25.76
CA VAL A 87 -1.62 -0.41 -25.16
C VAL A 87 -2.72 -0.20 -26.21
N ALA A 88 -2.38 0.30 -27.41
CA ALA A 88 -3.34 0.51 -28.49
C ALA A 88 -3.99 -0.81 -28.99
N ALA A 89 -3.31 -1.94 -28.88
CA ALA A 89 -3.83 -3.25 -29.28
C ALA A 89 -4.69 -3.93 -28.20
N SER A 90 -4.58 -3.48 -26.94
CA SER A 90 -5.22 -4.13 -25.78
C SER A 90 -6.75 -4.02 -25.74
N GLY A 91 -7.31 -2.97 -26.37
CA GLY A 91 -8.76 -2.75 -26.42
C GLY A 91 -9.36 -2.03 -25.21
N GLY A 92 -8.55 -1.63 -24.22
CA GLY A 92 -8.98 -0.88 -23.04
C GLY A 92 -8.03 0.28 -22.70
N PHE A 93 -8.01 0.69 -21.43
CA PHE A 93 -7.16 1.75 -20.92
C PHE A 93 -5.98 1.17 -20.12
N ALA A 94 -4.81 1.79 -20.26
CA ALA A 94 -3.66 1.43 -19.46
C ALA A 94 -2.78 2.65 -19.17
N GLU A 95 -2.15 2.61 -18.00
CA GLU A 95 -1.02 3.44 -17.63
C GLU A 95 0.25 2.61 -17.71
N VAL A 96 1.32 3.20 -18.26
CA VAL A 96 2.63 2.55 -18.34
C VAL A 96 3.68 3.55 -17.95
N VAL A 97 4.40 3.27 -16.87
CA VAL A 97 5.59 4.01 -16.47
C VAL A 97 6.78 3.07 -16.42
N ILE A 98 7.86 3.43 -17.10
CA ILE A 98 9.16 2.76 -16.99
C ILE A 98 10.16 3.79 -16.51
N ALA A 99 10.81 3.51 -15.39
CA ALA A 99 11.69 4.45 -14.72
C ALA A 99 13.05 3.84 -14.39
N LEU A 100 14.05 4.72 -14.31
CA LEU A 100 15.38 4.39 -13.82
C LEU A 100 15.48 4.64 -12.30
N PRO A 101 16.46 4.03 -11.60
CA PRO A 101 16.73 4.32 -10.18
C PRO A 101 17.10 5.81 -9.94
N SER A 102 17.47 6.54 -11.00
CA SER A 102 17.65 8.00 -11.01
C SER A 102 16.33 8.78 -10.88
N GLY A 103 15.18 8.11 -10.85
CA GLY A 103 13.86 8.76 -10.87
C GLY A 103 13.49 9.36 -12.23
N GLU A 104 14.30 9.10 -13.27
CA GLU A 104 13.98 9.50 -14.64
C GLU A 104 12.94 8.53 -15.21
N PHE A 105 11.80 9.06 -15.64
CA PHE A 105 10.81 8.32 -16.41
C PHE A 105 11.25 8.31 -17.88
N ILE A 106 11.52 7.11 -18.39
CA ILE A 106 11.95 6.89 -19.78
C ILE A 106 10.78 6.45 -20.68
N VAL A 107 9.69 5.94 -20.08
CA VAL A 107 8.38 5.77 -20.71
C VAL A 107 7.35 6.28 -19.73
N ASP A 108 6.39 7.06 -20.24
CA ASP A 108 5.22 7.52 -19.50
C ASP A 108 4.03 7.61 -20.46
N ILE A 109 3.04 6.76 -20.21
CA ILE A 109 1.77 6.71 -20.92
C ILE A 109 0.69 6.84 -19.85
N ASN A 110 -0.01 7.97 -19.85
CA ASN A 110 -1.11 8.28 -18.93
C ASN A 110 -0.76 8.19 -17.43
N GLY A 111 0.51 8.16 -17.02
CA GLY A 111 0.92 7.72 -15.68
C GLY A 111 0.45 8.59 -14.50
N SER A 112 -0.11 9.77 -14.78
CA SER A 112 -0.66 10.69 -13.78
C SER A 112 -2.17 10.58 -13.59
N GLU A 113 -2.87 9.72 -14.35
CA GLU A 113 -4.32 9.57 -14.23
C GLU A 113 -4.67 8.76 -12.96
N PRO A 114 -5.68 9.15 -12.17
CA PRO A 114 -6.08 8.35 -11.02
C PRO A 114 -6.82 7.08 -11.45
N MET A 115 -6.33 5.92 -11.00
CA MET A 115 -6.97 4.61 -11.17
C MET A 115 -7.27 3.97 -9.81
N GLU A 116 -8.24 3.06 -9.79
CA GLU A 116 -8.44 2.19 -8.64
C GLU A 116 -7.20 1.30 -8.43
N SER A 117 -6.68 1.26 -7.21
CA SER A 117 -5.37 0.67 -6.93
C SER A 117 -5.36 -0.85 -7.01
N ALA A 118 -6.52 -1.51 -6.97
CA ALA A 118 -6.65 -2.92 -6.63
C ALA A 118 -5.74 -3.24 -5.42
N SER A 119 -5.06 -4.38 -5.37
CA SER A 119 -4.17 -4.74 -4.24
C SER A 119 -2.88 -3.90 -4.12
N LEU A 120 -2.60 -2.90 -4.97
CA LEU A 120 -1.40 -2.08 -4.84
C LEU A 120 -1.39 -1.18 -3.60
N TYR A 121 -2.55 -0.83 -3.03
CA TYR A 121 -2.60 -0.06 -1.76
C TYR A 121 -1.84 -0.75 -0.60
N LYS A 122 -1.69 -2.09 -0.67
CA LYS A 122 -0.95 -2.89 0.31
C LYS A 122 0.53 -2.49 0.39
N LEU A 123 1.08 -1.88 -0.67
CA LEU A 123 2.41 -1.27 -0.62
C LEU A 123 2.49 -0.11 0.37
N GLY A 124 1.46 0.72 0.44
CA GLY A 124 1.36 1.80 1.45
C GLY A 124 1.26 1.24 2.87
N ILE A 125 0.50 0.17 3.07
CA ILE A 125 0.41 -0.52 4.37
C ILE A 125 1.78 -1.08 4.77
N MET A 126 2.49 -1.74 3.85
CA MET A 126 3.84 -2.24 4.12
C MET A 126 4.77 -1.12 4.56
N VAL A 127 4.82 -0.02 3.80
CA VAL A 127 5.67 1.13 4.15
C VAL A 127 5.35 1.62 5.56
N GLU A 128 4.07 1.80 5.89
CA GLU A 128 3.66 2.28 7.22
C GLU A 128 3.99 1.29 8.35
N VAL A 129 3.82 -0.02 8.12
CA VAL A 129 4.23 -1.06 9.07
C VAL A 129 5.73 -0.94 9.38
N PHE A 130 6.57 -0.75 8.37
CA PHE A 130 8.00 -0.52 8.57
C PHE A 130 8.28 0.83 9.25
N VAL A 131 7.56 1.90 8.93
CA VAL A 131 7.70 3.20 9.62
C VAL A 131 7.42 3.04 11.11
N GLN A 132 6.28 2.44 11.48
CA GLN A 132 5.91 2.24 12.88
C GLN A 132 6.89 1.32 13.62
N ARG A 133 7.46 0.32 12.93
CA ARG A 133 8.53 -0.52 13.47
C ARG A 133 9.77 0.30 13.80
N GLU A 134 10.24 1.11 12.86
CA GLU A 134 11.49 1.88 13.02
C GLU A 134 11.39 2.95 14.12
N VAL A 135 10.19 3.50 14.35
CA VAL A 135 9.96 4.44 15.46
C VAL A 135 9.59 3.75 16.78
N GLY A 136 9.56 2.42 16.82
CA GLY A 136 9.30 1.61 18.02
C GLY A 136 7.84 1.62 18.49
N MET A 137 6.90 1.96 17.61
CA MET A 137 5.45 1.88 17.88
C MET A 137 4.89 0.48 17.64
N LEU A 138 5.54 -0.31 16.78
CA LEU A 138 5.13 -1.66 16.39
C LEU A 138 6.34 -2.59 16.37
N SER A 139 6.14 -3.88 16.60
CA SER A 139 7.12 -4.94 16.36
C SER A 139 6.55 -5.99 15.41
N PHE A 140 7.41 -6.64 14.62
CA PHE A 140 6.98 -7.79 13.82
C PHE A 140 6.50 -8.97 14.66
N ASP A 141 6.94 -9.05 15.92
CA ASP A 141 6.50 -10.09 16.88
C ASP A 141 5.18 -9.74 17.59
N ASP A 142 4.64 -8.52 17.39
CA ASP A 142 3.38 -8.14 18.02
C ASP A 142 2.23 -8.98 17.46
N GLY A 143 1.36 -9.44 18.36
CA GLY A 143 0.21 -10.27 18.01
C GLY A 143 -0.98 -9.42 17.57
N VAL A 144 -1.56 -9.78 16.43
CA VAL A 144 -2.79 -9.22 15.88
C VAL A 144 -3.87 -10.29 15.90
N LEU A 145 -5.00 -9.98 16.54
CA LEU A 145 -6.19 -10.83 16.56
C LEU A 145 -6.91 -10.72 15.22
N LEU A 146 -7.19 -11.86 14.57
CA LEU A 146 -8.02 -11.86 13.37
C LEU A 146 -9.49 -11.79 13.73
N GLU A 147 -10.06 -10.60 13.55
CA GLU A 147 -11.46 -10.31 13.84
C GLU A 147 -12.37 -10.70 12.67
N PRO A 148 -13.66 -11.01 12.91
CA PRO A 148 -14.59 -11.42 11.86
C PRO A 148 -14.66 -10.44 10.68
N GLY A 149 -14.61 -9.13 10.96
CA GLY A 149 -14.69 -8.09 9.93
C GLY A 149 -13.49 -7.99 9.00
N TYR A 150 -12.45 -8.82 9.19
CA TYR A 150 -11.30 -8.86 8.29
C TYR A 150 -11.47 -9.86 7.13
N PHE A 151 -12.49 -10.70 7.19
CA PHE A 151 -12.78 -11.74 6.18
C PHE A 151 -13.83 -11.22 5.19
N VAL A 152 -13.40 -10.28 4.35
CA VAL A 152 -14.27 -9.51 3.44
C VAL A 152 -14.38 -10.07 2.02
N GLU A 153 -13.45 -10.94 1.60
CA GLU A 153 -13.33 -11.37 0.20
C GLU A 153 -12.81 -12.82 0.10
N GLY A 154 -13.51 -13.66 -0.67
CA GLY A 154 -13.03 -14.86 -1.36
C GLY A 154 -12.11 -15.86 -0.63
N GLU A 155 -11.38 -16.64 -1.43
CA GLU A 155 -10.31 -17.52 -0.93
C GLU A 155 -9.09 -16.68 -0.49
N ASP A 156 -8.62 -16.94 0.72
CA ASP A 156 -7.44 -16.32 1.31
C ASP A 156 -6.59 -17.41 1.97
N VAL A 157 -5.34 -17.11 2.28
CA VAL A 157 -4.44 -18.01 3.00
C VAL A 157 -4.89 -18.20 4.46
N PHE A 158 -5.67 -17.25 4.99
CA PHE A 158 -6.37 -17.36 6.26
C PHE A 158 -7.85 -17.68 6.03
N GLY A 159 -8.32 -18.79 6.57
CA GLY A 159 -9.71 -19.22 6.42
C GLY A 159 -10.59 -18.75 7.59
N TYR A 160 -11.91 -18.90 7.48
CA TYR A 160 -12.84 -18.56 8.57
C TYR A 160 -12.55 -19.30 9.90
N GLY A 161 -11.85 -20.43 9.86
CA GLY A 161 -11.38 -21.13 11.06
C GLY A 161 -10.32 -20.39 11.85
N ASP A 162 -9.68 -19.38 11.26
CA ASP A 162 -8.68 -18.50 11.89
C ASP A 162 -9.31 -17.30 12.61
N ILE A 163 -10.64 -17.12 12.54
CA ILE A 163 -11.32 -16.08 13.33
C ILE A 163 -11.06 -16.30 14.81
N GLY A 164 -10.55 -15.26 15.48
CA GLY A 164 -10.14 -15.29 16.88
C GLY A 164 -8.73 -15.85 17.13
N ALA A 165 -8.00 -16.26 16.09
CA ALA A 165 -6.59 -16.60 16.19
C ALA A 165 -5.72 -15.33 16.23
N VAL A 166 -4.53 -15.46 16.83
CA VAL A 166 -3.55 -14.37 16.90
C VAL A 166 -2.35 -14.72 16.04
N TYR A 167 -2.04 -13.87 15.07
CA TYR A 167 -0.87 -13.97 14.19
C TYR A 167 0.07 -12.80 14.42
N THR A 168 1.36 -12.98 14.13
CA THR A 168 2.32 -11.89 14.28
C THR A 168 2.19 -10.89 13.14
N VAL A 169 2.49 -9.61 13.38
CA VAL A 169 2.58 -8.58 12.33
C VAL A 169 3.46 -9.05 11.18
N GLY A 170 4.62 -9.68 11.47
CA GLY A 170 5.51 -10.20 10.45
C GLY A 170 4.87 -11.29 9.58
N THR A 171 4.10 -12.20 10.17
CA THR A 171 3.36 -13.25 9.43
C THR A 171 2.31 -12.63 8.51
N LEU A 172 1.53 -11.68 9.02
CA LEU A 172 0.51 -11.00 8.22
C LEU A 172 1.14 -10.16 7.11
N LEU A 173 2.24 -9.46 7.39
CA LEU A 173 2.96 -8.65 6.41
C LEU A 173 3.48 -9.51 5.26
N GLN A 174 4.03 -10.68 5.59
CA GLN A 174 4.50 -11.63 4.59
C GLN A 174 3.35 -12.13 3.71
N ALA A 175 2.25 -12.60 4.31
CA ALA A 175 1.08 -13.06 3.55
C ALA A 175 0.45 -11.95 2.67
N MET A 176 0.38 -10.73 3.19
CA MET A 176 -0.15 -9.56 2.47
C MET A 176 0.67 -9.25 1.22
N ILE A 177 2.00 -9.36 1.28
CA ILE A 177 2.87 -9.02 0.16
C ILE A 177 3.07 -10.20 -0.79
N THR A 178 3.38 -11.41 -0.30
CA THR A 178 3.77 -12.53 -1.17
C THR A 178 2.59 -13.28 -1.78
N GLN A 179 1.44 -13.31 -1.09
CA GLN A 179 0.23 -14.02 -1.52
C GLN A 179 -0.96 -13.06 -1.71
N SER A 180 -0.74 -11.76 -1.54
CA SER A 180 -1.78 -10.74 -1.67
C SER A 180 -2.97 -10.92 -0.70
N SER A 181 -2.77 -11.54 0.47
CA SER A 181 -3.85 -11.78 1.44
C SER A 181 -4.63 -10.51 1.80
N ASN A 182 -5.96 -10.57 1.62
CA ASN A 182 -6.91 -9.54 1.98
C ASN A 182 -7.18 -9.52 3.49
N VAL A 183 -7.24 -10.70 4.12
CA VAL A 183 -7.40 -10.80 5.59
C VAL A 183 -6.23 -10.12 6.28
N ALA A 184 -5.00 -10.40 5.83
CA ALA A 184 -3.80 -9.77 6.38
C ALA A 184 -3.75 -8.26 6.11
N ALA A 185 -4.11 -7.82 4.89
CA ALA A 185 -4.16 -6.40 4.57
C ALA A 185 -5.15 -5.63 5.45
N THR A 186 -6.33 -6.23 5.67
CA THR A 186 -7.38 -5.63 6.48
C THR A 186 -6.97 -5.56 7.95
N ALA A 187 -6.40 -6.64 8.48
CA ALA A 187 -5.90 -6.70 9.86
C ALA A 187 -4.74 -5.69 10.09
N LEU A 188 -3.79 -5.60 9.16
CA LEU A 188 -2.69 -4.65 9.25
C LEU A 188 -3.16 -3.21 9.07
N LEU A 189 -4.09 -2.93 8.16
CA LEU A 189 -4.68 -1.60 7.99
C LEU A 189 -5.41 -1.16 9.26
N ALA A 190 -6.17 -2.05 9.90
CA ALA A 190 -6.80 -1.79 11.19
C ALA A 190 -5.78 -1.51 12.31
N THR A 191 -4.61 -2.16 12.23
CA THR A 191 -3.52 -2.01 13.21
C THR A 191 -2.79 -0.68 13.05
N VAL A 192 -2.42 -0.31 11.82
CA VAL A 192 -1.58 0.87 11.57
C VAL A 192 -2.38 2.14 11.31
N GLY A 193 -3.62 2.02 10.83
CA GLY A 193 -4.53 3.12 10.52
C GLY A 193 -4.31 3.74 9.12
N ASN A 194 -5.39 3.86 8.34
CA ASN A 194 -5.36 4.44 6.99
C ASN A 194 -4.87 5.90 6.94
N GLU A 195 -5.20 6.73 7.93
CA GLU A 195 -4.72 8.12 8.02
C GLU A 195 -3.20 8.19 8.14
N ASN A 196 -2.60 7.28 8.92
CA ASN A 196 -1.15 7.21 9.05
C ASN A 196 -0.51 6.74 7.74
N VAL A 197 -1.07 5.71 7.09
CA VAL A 197 -0.60 5.27 5.76
C VAL A 197 -0.60 6.42 4.76
N ASN A 198 -1.72 7.14 4.64
CA ASN A 198 -1.85 8.25 3.71
C ASN A 198 -0.90 9.41 4.06
N ALA A 199 -0.71 9.71 5.35
CA ALA A 199 0.23 10.74 5.79
C ALA A 199 1.68 10.38 5.46
N THR A 200 2.06 9.11 5.66
CA THR A 200 3.38 8.58 5.30
C THR A 200 3.62 8.66 3.80
N LEU A 201 2.69 8.19 2.98
CA LEU A 201 2.78 8.30 1.52
C LEU A 201 2.93 9.77 1.06
N ALA A 202 2.10 10.66 1.58
CA ALA A 202 2.18 12.09 1.27
C ALA A 202 3.54 12.70 1.66
N SER A 203 4.13 12.27 2.79
CA SER A 203 5.46 12.74 3.23
C SER A 203 6.59 12.31 2.30
N LEU A 204 6.39 11.21 1.56
CA LEU A 204 7.31 10.69 0.55
C LEU A 204 7.06 11.30 -0.85
N GLY A 205 6.09 12.20 -0.97
CA GLY A 205 5.68 12.80 -2.25
C GLY A 205 4.73 11.94 -3.07
N ILE A 206 4.20 10.86 -2.51
CA ILE A 206 3.21 9.97 -3.12
C ILE A 206 1.82 10.51 -2.75
N THR A 207 1.31 11.46 -3.52
CA THR A 207 0.12 12.24 -3.15
C THR A 207 -1.16 11.82 -3.84
N ASN A 208 -1.07 11.03 -4.90
CA ASN A 208 -2.22 10.54 -5.67
C ASN A 208 -2.67 9.14 -5.25
N THR A 209 -1.88 8.46 -4.42
CA THR A 209 -2.21 7.18 -3.80
C THR A 209 -2.88 7.38 -2.46
N GLN A 210 -4.09 6.86 -2.29
CA GLN A 210 -4.88 7.05 -1.08
C GLN A 210 -5.69 5.81 -0.73
N ILE A 211 -5.59 5.41 0.54
CA ILE A 211 -6.50 4.44 1.16
C ILE A 211 -7.69 5.20 1.73
N ARG A 212 -8.88 5.00 1.16
CA ARG A 212 -10.07 5.83 1.44
C ARG A 212 -11.12 5.15 2.30
N TRP A 213 -10.83 3.95 2.78
CA TRP A 213 -11.68 3.20 3.71
C TRP A 213 -10.88 2.76 4.93
N MET A 214 -11.60 2.33 5.96
CA MET A 214 -11.05 1.68 7.15
C MET A 214 -11.92 0.46 7.45
N PRO A 215 -11.33 -0.71 7.78
CA PRO A 215 -12.11 -1.85 8.19
C PRO A 215 -12.87 -1.60 9.48
N ASP A 216 -14.07 -2.18 9.57
CA ASP A 216 -14.78 -2.38 10.82
C ASP A 216 -14.48 -3.80 11.32
N PRO A 217 -13.66 -3.99 12.37
CA PRO A 217 -13.34 -5.31 12.90
C PRO A 217 -14.57 -6.09 13.36
N SER A 218 -15.64 -5.39 13.74
CA SER A 218 -16.88 -5.97 14.23
C SER A 218 -17.90 -6.30 13.14
N ALA A 219 -17.62 -5.93 11.89
CA ALA A 219 -18.47 -6.27 10.76
C ALA A 219 -18.62 -7.79 10.67
N SER A 220 -19.83 -8.24 10.32
CA SER A 220 -20.01 -9.65 9.98
C SER A 220 -19.28 -9.94 8.68
N PRO A 221 -18.63 -11.11 8.54
CA PRO A 221 -18.11 -11.55 7.25
C PRO A 221 -19.21 -11.49 6.19
N ASP A 222 -18.86 -11.20 4.94
CA ASP A 222 -19.84 -11.25 3.86
C ASP A 222 -20.09 -12.72 3.50
N TRP A 223 -21.10 -13.31 4.14
CA TRP A 223 -21.45 -14.73 4.00
C TRP A 223 -22.09 -15.09 2.66
N ASN A 224 -22.28 -14.13 1.75
CA ASN A 224 -23.08 -14.28 0.53
C ASN A 224 -22.26 -14.46 -0.76
N ASP A 225 -20.96 -14.74 -0.68
CA ASP A 225 -20.23 -15.20 -1.87
C ASP A 225 -20.71 -16.62 -2.24
N GLU A 226 -21.36 -16.75 -3.40
CA GLU A 226 -21.94 -18.00 -3.93
C GLU A 226 -20.88 -19.07 -4.28
N THR A 227 -19.59 -18.80 -4.05
CA THR A 227 -18.49 -19.77 -4.17
C THR A 227 -18.36 -20.73 -2.98
N LEU A 228 -19.13 -20.51 -1.89
CA LEU A 228 -19.13 -21.37 -0.70
C LEU A 228 -20.04 -22.61 -0.88
N ASP A 229 -19.55 -23.62 -1.60
CA ASP A 229 -20.14 -24.96 -1.55
C ASP A 229 -19.71 -25.71 -0.27
N GLU A 230 -20.72 -25.98 0.57
CA GLU A 230 -20.79 -26.96 1.67
C GLU A 230 -19.91 -26.74 2.91
N GLY A 231 -20.44 -25.94 3.84
CA GLY A 231 -19.96 -25.90 5.22
C GLY A 231 -20.83 -25.13 6.22
N THR A 232 -22.13 -24.97 5.97
CA THR A 232 -23.03 -24.26 6.90
C THR A 232 -23.10 -25.00 8.25
N PRO A 233 -22.77 -24.39 9.40
CA PRO A 233 -23.13 -24.95 10.70
C PRO A 233 -24.66 -24.94 10.82
N PRO A 234 -25.28 -25.92 11.51
CA PRO A 234 -26.74 -26.01 11.57
C PRO A 234 -27.29 -24.78 12.28
N VAL A 235 -28.07 -23.97 11.56
CA VAL A 235 -28.88 -22.91 12.13
C VAL A 235 -30.04 -23.59 12.86
N ASP A 236 -30.14 -23.37 14.17
CA ASP A 236 -31.28 -23.77 14.98
C ASP A 236 -32.47 -22.86 14.63
N GLU A 237 -33.32 -23.33 13.72
CA GLU A 237 -34.62 -22.73 13.46
C GLU A 237 -35.55 -22.96 14.65
N SER A 238 -35.62 -22.00 15.56
CA SER A 238 -36.86 -21.79 16.29
C SER A 238 -37.13 -20.31 16.62
N THR A 239 -38.34 -19.92 16.24
CA THR A 239 -39.09 -18.69 16.57
C THR A 239 -38.93 -17.48 15.63
N GLU A 240 -39.76 -17.52 14.59
CA GLU A 240 -40.37 -16.37 13.92
C GLU A 240 -40.96 -15.37 14.93
N GLU A 241 -40.75 -14.07 14.71
CA GLU A 241 -41.81 -13.07 14.86
C GLU A 241 -41.49 -11.86 13.96
N GLN A 242 -42.28 -11.68 12.90
CA GLN A 242 -42.22 -10.52 12.02
C GLN A 242 -42.87 -9.28 12.66
N PRO A 243 -42.29 -8.07 12.52
CA PRO A 243 -43.03 -6.84 12.71
C PRO A 243 -43.52 -6.27 11.37
N THR A 244 -44.82 -5.99 11.34
CA THR A 244 -45.59 -5.31 10.29
C THR A 244 -45.28 -3.81 10.19
N GLU A 245 -45.11 -3.27 8.98
CA GLU A 245 -45.17 -1.83 8.68
C GLU A 245 -46.61 -1.26 8.79
N PRO A 246 -46.76 0.07 9.02
CA PRO A 246 -47.23 0.96 7.93
C PRO A 246 -46.80 2.45 8.10
N PRO A 247 -47.34 3.43 7.33
CA PRO A 247 -47.18 3.71 5.89
C PRO A 247 -46.64 5.14 5.60
N THR A 248 -46.52 5.46 4.32
CA THR A 248 -46.00 6.68 3.66
C THR A 248 -46.80 7.99 3.88
N SER A 249 -46.12 9.15 3.80
CA SER A 249 -46.64 10.39 3.19
C SER A 249 -45.58 11.50 2.98
N ASP A 250 -45.39 11.83 1.71
CA ASP A 250 -45.08 13.09 1.00
C ASP A 250 -44.68 14.43 1.68
N GLU A 251 -43.88 15.16 0.87
CA GLU A 251 -43.77 16.62 0.65
C GLU A 251 -42.84 17.52 1.49
N ALA A 252 -41.87 18.14 0.79
CA ALA A 252 -41.14 19.37 1.14
C ALA A 252 -41.96 20.63 0.74
N PRO A 253 -41.70 21.87 1.23
CA PRO A 253 -40.52 22.67 0.78
C PRO A 253 -39.95 23.78 1.71
N ALA A 254 -38.71 24.19 1.37
CA ALA A 254 -38.07 25.53 1.28
C ALA A 254 -37.90 26.55 2.46
N ASP A 255 -36.68 27.10 2.46
CA ASP A 255 -36.18 28.47 2.78
C ASP A 255 -36.20 29.05 4.21
N ASP A 256 -35.00 29.33 4.77
CA ASP A 256 -34.38 30.69 4.81
C ASP A 256 -33.19 30.78 5.82
N ALA A 257 -31.98 30.93 5.27
CA ALA A 257 -30.98 31.99 5.48
C ALA A 257 -30.50 32.52 6.88
N VAL A 258 -29.16 32.48 7.04
CA VAL A 258 -28.14 33.45 7.56
C VAL A 258 -27.67 33.53 9.04
N ASP A 259 -26.33 33.75 9.12
CA ASP A 259 -25.40 34.24 10.15
C ASP A 259 -24.93 33.25 11.23
N GLY A 260 -23.64 32.90 11.39
CA GLY A 260 -22.37 33.46 10.92
C GLY A 260 -21.45 33.64 12.12
N VAL A 261 -20.39 32.82 12.28
CA VAL A 261 -19.15 33.18 13.02
C VAL A 261 -17.98 32.39 12.45
N ASP A 262 -17.01 33.14 11.93
CA ASP A 262 -15.66 32.77 11.52
C ASP A 262 -14.78 32.35 12.72
N SER A 263 -14.07 31.23 12.60
CA SER A 263 -12.88 30.97 13.41
C SER A 263 -11.93 29.98 12.72
N GLY A 264 -10.84 30.52 12.17
CA GLY A 264 -9.52 29.92 12.33
C GLY A 264 -9.02 29.08 11.16
N ALA A 265 -8.15 29.70 10.35
CA ALA A 265 -7.27 29.14 9.33
C ALA A 265 -7.04 27.62 9.39
N ARG A 266 -7.70 26.90 8.47
CA ARG A 266 -7.27 25.57 8.01
C ARG A 266 -6.30 25.77 6.84
N ALA A 267 -5.23 24.98 6.80
CA ALA A 267 -4.36 24.91 5.64
C ALA A 267 -5.21 24.52 4.43
N GLU A 268 -5.31 25.42 3.46
CA GLU A 268 -5.97 25.17 2.19
C GLU A 268 -5.08 24.18 1.42
N VAL A 269 -5.53 22.93 1.33
CA VAL A 269 -4.94 21.97 0.39
C VAL A 269 -5.30 22.49 -1.00
N VAL A 270 -4.31 23.06 -1.68
CA VAL A 270 -4.45 23.52 -3.06
C VAL A 270 -4.47 22.26 -3.92
N TYR A 271 -5.67 21.82 -4.31
CA TYR A 271 -5.82 20.93 -5.46
C TYR A 271 -5.32 21.71 -6.68
N LEU A 272 -4.21 21.26 -7.27
CA LEU A 272 -3.85 21.73 -8.61
C LEU A 272 -5.00 21.30 -9.53
N SER A 273 -5.75 22.27 -10.04
CA SER A 273 -6.74 22.00 -11.08
C SER A 273 -5.99 21.48 -12.30
N ALA A 274 -6.02 20.17 -12.53
CA ALA A 274 -5.66 19.58 -13.80
C ALA A 274 -6.50 20.24 -14.90
N GLY A 275 -5.89 20.44 -16.07
CA GLY A 275 -6.53 21.05 -17.24
C GLY A 275 -7.81 20.32 -17.66
N PRO A 276 -8.62 20.90 -18.56
CA PRO A 276 -9.89 20.30 -18.95
C PRO A 276 -9.67 18.94 -19.60
N THR A 277 -10.17 17.86 -18.99
CA THR A 277 -10.23 16.53 -19.58
C THR A 277 -11.64 16.25 -20.10
N ASP A 278 -11.73 15.70 -21.31
CA ASP A 278 -12.98 15.41 -22.00
C ASP A 278 -13.57 14.11 -21.42
N ALA A 279 -14.73 14.20 -20.76
CA ALA A 279 -15.40 13.06 -20.14
C ALA A 279 -15.80 11.94 -21.12
N ALA A 280 -15.61 12.14 -22.43
CA ALA A 280 -15.86 11.15 -23.46
C ALA A 280 -14.74 10.09 -23.62
N THR A 281 -13.56 10.29 -23.03
CA THR A 281 -12.39 9.38 -23.19
C THR A 281 -11.94 8.69 -21.90
N HIS A 282 -12.61 8.93 -20.77
CA HIS A 282 -12.24 8.34 -19.50
C HIS A 282 -13.23 7.23 -19.07
N PRO A 283 -12.73 6.09 -18.59
CA PRO A 283 -13.54 4.90 -18.26
C PRO A 283 -14.48 5.11 -17.06
N ARG A 284 -15.38 4.14 -16.85
CA ARG A 284 -16.60 4.23 -16.01
C ARG A 284 -16.32 4.67 -14.57
N TRP A 285 -15.13 4.41 -14.05
CA TRP A 285 -14.72 4.68 -12.67
C TRP A 285 -13.94 5.99 -12.50
N TYR A 286 -13.58 6.68 -13.59
CA TYR A 286 -12.87 7.97 -13.53
C TYR A 286 -13.66 9.06 -12.77
N ALA A 287 -14.99 8.98 -12.80
CA ALA A 287 -15.87 9.82 -12.00
C ALA A 287 -15.88 9.41 -10.52
N ASP A 288 -15.79 8.11 -10.21
CA ASP A 288 -15.88 7.55 -8.86
C ASP A 288 -14.53 7.59 -8.11
N ALA A 289 -13.41 7.41 -8.80
CA ALA A 289 -12.06 7.65 -8.28
C ALA A 289 -11.83 9.13 -7.90
N ARG A 290 -12.64 10.04 -8.45
CA ARG A 290 -12.69 11.46 -8.09
C ARG A 290 -13.87 11.85 -7.20
N ALA A 291 -14.85 10.96 -7.00
CA ALA A 291 -15.94 11.16 -6.06
C ALA A 291 -15.48 10.79 -4.64
N ASP A 292 -15.96 11.54 -3.65
CA ASP A 292 -15.78 11.15 -2.25
C ASP A 292 -16.56 9.84 -2.00
N GLY A 293 -15.86 8.70 -1.91
CA GLY A 293 -16.44 7.44 -1.44
C GLY A 293 -15.87 6.16 -2.07
N ALA A 294 -15.37 5.28 -1.19
CA ALA A 294 -15.12 3.84 -1.33
C ALA A 294 -13.82 3.34 -2.00
N LEU A 295 -13.40 3.83 -3.17
CA LEU A 295 -12.29 3.18 -3.88
C LEU A 295 -10.91 3.67 -3.40
N ASN A 296 -10.00 2.73 -3.15
CA ASN A 296 -8.57 3.05 -3.00
C ASN A 296 -8.02 3.45 -4.35
N VAL A 297 -7.24 4.52 -4.41
CA VAL A 297 -6.71 5.05 -5.68
C VAL A 297 -5.19 5.07 -5.69
N THR A 298 -4.62 5.07 -6.88
CA THR A 298 -3.19 5.23 -7.16
C THR A 298 -3.00 5.83 -8.56
N THR A 299 -1.75 6.13 -8.92
CA THR A 299 -1.31 6.36 -10.30
C THR A 299 -0.05 5.52 -10.59
N ALA A 300 0.28 5.30 -11.86
CA ALA A 300 1.52 4.60 -12.20
C ALA A 300 2.78 5.39 -11.79
N GLU A 301 2.74 6.73 -11.89
CA GLU A 301 3.84 7.61 -11.45
C GLU A 301 4.12 7.48 -9.95
N ASP A 302 3.08 7.47 -9.12
CA ASP A 302 3.20 7.35 -7.66
C ASP A 302 3.85 6.00 -7.28
N MET A 303 3.44 4.91 -7.94
CA MET A 303 4.02 3.59 -7.73
C MET A 303 5.48 3.53 -8.20
N ALA A 304 5.79 4.10 -9.37
CA ALA A 304 7.16 4.17 -9.87
C ALA A 304 8.06 5.00 -8.94
N TRP A 305 7.51 6.07 -8.35
CA TRP A 305 8.20 6.88 -7.36
C TRP A 305 8.48 6.11 -6.07
N LEU A 306 7.52 5.33 -5.57
CA LEU A 306 7.75 4.46 -4.41
C LEU A 306 8.92 3.50 -4.65
N TYR A 307 8.94 2.81 -5.79
CA TYR A 307 10.05 1.91 -6.14
C TYR A 307 11.38 2.64 -6.32
N THR A 308 11.36 3.89 -6.82
CA THR A 308 12.55 4.75 -6.88
C THR A 308 13.10 5.02 -5.47
N LEU A 309 12.24 5.40 -4.53
CA LEU A 309 12.64 5.64 -3.13
C LEU A 309 13.18 4.38 -2.47
N LEU A 310 12.57 3.22 -2.72
CA LEU A 310 13.06 1.93 -2.22
C LEU A 310 14.47 1.63 -2.74
N LEU A 311 14.70 1.77 -4.06
CA LEU A 311 16.01 1.51 -4.65
C LEU A 311 17.11 2.48 -4.18
N ARG A 312 16.72 3.69 -3.75
CA ARG A 312 17.64 4.69 -3.22
C ARG A 312 17.86 4.58 -1.71
N GLY A 313 17.08 3.76 -1.00
CA GLY A 313 17.12 3.71 0.46
C GLY A 313 16.52 4.96 1.12
N GLU A 314 15.62 5.65 0.43
CA GLU A 314 15.08 6.97 0.81
C GLU A 314 13.70 6.90 1.50
N VAL A 315 13.14 5.71 1.72
CA VAL A 315 11.84 5.57 2.42
C VAL A 315 11.99 5.84 3.92
N ILE A 316 12.91 5.14 4.60
CA ILE A 316 13.23 5.35 6.03
C ILE A 316 14.75 5.29 6.22
N ALA A 317 15.34 4.15 5.85
CA ALA A 317 16.77 3.89 5.88
C ALA A 317 17.12 2.85 4.80
N PRO A 318 18.36 2.82 4.28
CA PRO A 318 18.76 1.90 3.21
C PRO A 318 18.51 0.43 3.52
N GLU A 319 18.82 -0.02 4.74
CA GLU A 319 18.64 -1.40 5.16
C GLU A 319 17.15 -1.79 5.22
N VAL A 320 16.31 -0.86 5.65
CA VAL A 320 14.86 -1.06 5.76
C VAL A 320 14.20 -1.10 4.38
N SER A 321 14.65 -0.25 3.45
CA SER A 321 14.23 -0.34 2.05
C SER A 321 14.65 -1.66 1.41
N GLN A 322 15.82 -2.19 1.76
CA GLN A 322 16.24 -3.52 1.30
C GLN A 322 15.34 -4.63 1.89
N GLU A 323 14.98 -4.58 3.17
CA GLU A 323 14.02 -5.54 3.77
C GLU A 323 12.68 -5.54 3.01
N MET A 324 12.17 -4.36 2.62
CA MET A 324 10.96 -4.24 1.81
C MET A 324 11.13 -4.82 0.40
N LEU A 325 12.25 -4.54 -0.28
CA LEU A 325 12.55 -5.07 -1.61
C LEU A 325 12.71 -6.60 -1.58
N ASP A 326 13.34 -7.15 -0.55
CA ASP A 326 13.50 -8.61 -0.37
C ASP A 326 12.15 -9.28 -0.16
N LEU A 327 11.24 -8.66 0.59
CA LEU A 327 9.87 -9.14 0.77
C LEU A 327 9.09 -9.11 -0.55
N LEU A 328 9.20 -8.03 -1.32
CA LEU A 328 8.59 -7.91 -2.65
C LEU A 328 9.18 -8.90 -3.66
N ALA A 329 10.45 -9.28 -3.51
CA ALA A 329 11.10 -10.30 -4.35
C ALA A 329 10.65 -11.73 -4.04
N ALA A 330 9.94 -11.92 -2.92
CA ALA A 330 9.34 -13.20 -2.55
C ALA A 330 7.88 -13.34 -3.05
N GLN A 331 7.42 -12.45 -3.92
CA GLN A 331 6.09 -12.52 -4.56
C GLN A 331 5.86 -13.88 -5.24
N GLU A 332 4.67 -14.44 -5.06
CA GLU A 332 4.31 -15.76 -5.60
C GLU A 332 3.54 -15.67 -6.92
N VAL A 333 2.79 -14.58 -7.14
CA VAL A 333 2.03 -14.33 -8.38
C VAL A 333 2.96 -13.77 -9.46
N ASN A 334 3.52 -14.65 -10.30
CA ASN A 334 4.58 -14.33 -11.26
C ASN A 334 4.15 -14.41 -12.75
N ASP A 335 2.85 -14.31 -13.03
CA ASP A 335 2.25 -14.44 -14.37
C ASP A 335 2.29 -13.16 -15.22
N ARG A 336 2.64 -12.01 -14.63
CA ARG A 336 2.72 -10.69 -15.29
C ARG A 336 4.16 -10.26 -15.58
N ILE A 337 4.73 -9.28 -14.84
CA ILE A 337 6.10 -8.77 -15.08
C ILE A 337 7.13 -9.90 -15.22
N PRO A 338 7.12 -10.95 -14.36
CA PRO A 338 8.14 -12.00 -14.44
C PRO A 338 7.97 -12.99 -15.60
N ALA A 339 6.79 -13.10 -16.21
CA ALA A 339 6.40 -14.28 -17.00
C ALA A 339 7.28 -14.54 -18.23
N TYR A 340 7.74 -13.49 -18.92
CA TYR A 340 8.55 -13.60 -20.13
C TYR A 340 10.04 -13.31 -19.90
N LEU A 341 10.44 -13.01 -18.67
CA LEU A 341 11.83 -12.70 -18.36
C LEU A 341 12.70 -13.98 -18.38
N PRO A 342 14.01 -13.85 -18.67
CA PRO A 342 14.93 -14.98 -18.58
C PRO A 342 14.91 -15.64 -17.20
N GLY A 343 14.99 -16.96 -17.17
CA GLY A 343 14.97 -17.72 -15.91
C GLY A 343 16.07 -17.28 -14.94
N GLY A 344 15.68 -17.05 -13.68
CA GLY A 344 16.57 -16.55 -12.63
C GLY A 344 16.67 -15.03 -12.55
N THR A 345 15.96 -14.28 -13.39
CA THR A 345 15.80 -12.83 -13.23
C THR A 345 15.05 -12.56 -11.92
N VAL A 346 15.64 -11.72 -11.06
CA VAL A 346 14.99 -11.31 -9.81
C VAL A 346 14.04 -10.16 -10.13
N VAL A 347 12.81 -10.26 -9.62
CA VAL A 347 11.80 -9.22 -9.72
C VAL A 347 11.24 -8.96 -8.33
N ALA A 348 11.30 -7.71 -7.87
CA ALA A 348 10.64 -7.27 -6.63
C ALA A 348 9.36 -6.53 -7.02
N HIS A 349 8.19 -7.14 -6.83
CA HIS A 349 6.95 -6.60 -7.37
C HIS A 349 5.70 -6.91 -6.56
N LYS A 350 4.62 -6.22 -6.88
CA LYS A 350 3.29 -6.43 -6.33
C LYS A 350 2.25 -6.33 -7.43
N THR A 351 1.39 -7.34 -7.48
CA THR A 351 0.23 -7.42 -8.38
C THR A 351 -1.01 -6.77 -7.75
N GLY A 352 -1.98 -6.42 -8.59
CA GLY A 352 -3.32 -6.01 -8.17
C GLY A 352 -4.38 -6.51 -9.13
N ASN A 353 -5.41 -7.18 -8.62
CA ASN A 353 -6.51 -7.70 -9.43
C ASN A 353 -7.85 -7.29 -8.81
N LEU A 354 -8.76 -6.83 -9.66
CA LEU A 354 -10.19 -6.67 -9.41
C LEU A 354 -10.93 -6.92 -10.73
N ASP A 355 -12.26 -7.00 -10.71
CA ASP A 355 -13.04 -7.13 -11.94
C ASP A 355 -12.72 -5.99 -12.92
N GLY A 356 -12.19 -6.34 -14.09
CA GLY A 356 -11.75 -5.40 -15.12
C GLY A 356 -10.41 -4.69 -14.86
N LEU A 357 -9.70 -4.98 -13.74
CA LEU A 357 -8.41 -4.37 -13.39
C LEU A 357 -7.32 -5.43 -13.21
N VAL A 358 -6.19 -5.25 -13.90
CA VAL A 358 -5.03 -6.15 -13.84
C VAL A 358 -3.75 -5.31 -13.79
N HIS A 359 -3.17 -5.19 -12.61
CA HIS A 359 -2.03 -4.33 -12.34
C HIS A 359 -0.80 -5.14 -11.97
N ASP A 360 0.37 -4.60 -12.29
CA ASP A 360 1.63 -5.02 -11.70
C ASP A 360 2.61 -3.85 -11.64
N ALA A 361 3.33 -3.75 -10.52
CA ALA A 361 4.29 -2.69 -10.28
C ALA A 361 5.51 -3.29 -9.60
N GLY A 362 6.71 -3.04 -10.13
CA GLY A 362 7.92 -3.65 -9.59
C GLY A 362 9.24 -3.18 -10.17
N VAL A 363 10.31 -3.74 -9.62
CA VAL A 363 11.69 -3.60 -10.09
C VAL A 363 12.15 -4.90 -10.73
N ILE A 364 12.65 -4.81 -11.95
CA ILE A 364 13.36 -5.88 -12.64
C ILE A 364 14.86 -5.65 -12.46
N TYR A 365 15.58 -6.63 -11.89
CA TYR A 365 17.03 -6.57 -11.78
C TYR A 365 17.70 -7.10 -13.06
N ALA A 366 17.80 -6.23 -14.06
CA ALA A 366 18.40 -6.55 -15.37
C ALA A 366 19.95 -6.47 -15.35
N PRO A 367 20.65 -7.05 -16.34
CA PRO A 367 22.11 -7.10 -16.37
C PRO A 367 22.83 -5.74 -16.29
N ALA A 368 22.28 -4.70 -16.91
CA ALA A 368 22.87 -3.35 -16.88
C ALA A 368 22.47 -2.54 -15.63
N GLY A 369 21.53 -3.04 -14.83
CA GLY A 369 21.05 -2.40 -13.61
C GLY A 369 19.55 -2.59 -13.41
N PRO A 370 19.02 -2.23 -12.22
CA PRO A 370 17.59 -2.29 -11.96
C PRO A 370 16.81 -1.30 -12.85
N ILE A 371 15.63 -1.73 -13.30
CA ILE A 371 14.67 -0.92 -14.03
C ILE A 371 13.29 -1.09 -13.39
N ILE A 372 12.56 0.00 -13.22
CA ILE A 372 11.23 0.02 -12.61
C ILE A 372 10.21 -0.07 -13.74
N VAL A 373 9.23 -0.96 -13.61
CA VAL A 373 8.11 -1.12 -14.54
C VAL A 373 6.82 -1.09 -13.75
N VAL A 374 5.91 -0.21 -14.14
CA VAL A 374 4.57 -0.10 -13.58
C VAL A 374 3.57 -0.10 -14.72
N VAL A 375 2.61 -1.02 -14.66
CA VAL A 375 1.50 -1.10 -15.60
C VAL A 375 0.21 -1.26 -14.83
N LEU A 376 -0.71 -0.32 -15.04
CA LEU A 376 -2.06 -0.36 -14.49
C LEU A 376 -3.05 -0.49 -15.65
N THR A 377 -4.05 -1.35 -15.55
CA THR A 377 -5.02 -1.57 -16.65
C THR A 377 -6.46 -1.47 -16.19
N GLU A 378 -7.32 -1.05 -17.10
CA GLU A 378 -8.76 -0.96 -16.89
C GLU A 378 -9.52 -1.30 -18.17
N ASP A 379 -10.60 -2.06 -18.03
CA ASP A 379 -11.43 -2.54 -19.15
C ASP A 379 -10.64 -3.32 -20.23
N ILE A 380 -9.57 -4.01 -19.81
CA ILE A 380 -8.81 -4.93 -20.67
C ILE A 380 -9.14 -6.36 -20.24
N ASP A 381 -9.37 -7.24 -21.22
CA ASP A 381 -9.53 -8.68 -20.98
C ASP A 381 -8.32 -9.22 -20.19
N GLU A 382 -8.56 -10.03 -19.16
CA GLU A 382 -7.52 -10.39 -18.18
C GLU A 382 -6.29 -11.04 -18.84
N ASP A 383 -6.50 -12.00 -19.74
CA ASP A 383 -5.40 -12.68 -20.44
C ASP A 383 -4.62 -11.70 -21.33
N VAL A 384 -5.32 -10.75 -21.97
CA VAL A 384 -4.71 -9.70 -22.79
C VAL A 384 -3.89 -8.73 -21.93
N ALA A 385 -4.39 -8.35 -20.76
CA ALA A 385 -3.67 -7.47 -19.83
C ALA A 385 -2.42 -8.16 -19.28
N ILE A 386 -2.53 -9.42 -18.84
CA ILE A 386 -1.39 -10.21 -18.34
C ILE A 386 -0.29 -10.32 -19.41
N ASP A 387 -0.65 -10.70 -20.63
CA ASP A 387 0.29 -10.82 -21.75
C ASP A 387 0.92 -9.46 -22.13
N MET A 388 0.12 -8.39 -22.15
CA MET A 388 0.62 -7.03 -22.39
C MET A 388 1.66 -6.61 -21.36
N ILE A 389 1.39 -6.81 -20.06
CA ILE A 389 2.31 -6.46 -18.97
C ILE A 389 3.62 -7.23 -19.12
N ALA A 390 3.54 -8.54 -19.39
CA ALA A 390 4.72 -9.39 -19.59
C ALA A 390 5.57 -8.95 -20.80
N GLN A 391 4.93 -8.55 -21.91
CA GLN A 391 5.63 -8.03 -23.09
C GLN A 391 6.31 -6.68 -22.83
N ILE A 392 5.66 -5.76 -22.12
CA ILE A 392 6.25 -4.47 -21.73
C ILE A 392 7.46 -4.70 -20.81
N ALA A 393 7.33 -5.60 -19.82
CA ALA A 393 8.41 -5.96 -18.90
C ALA A 393 9.61 -6.57 -19.63
N LEU A 394 9.37 -7.47 -20.60
CA LEU A 394 10.44 -8.04 -21.44
C LEU A 394 11.16 -6.95 -22.24
N ALA A 395 10.43 -6.03 -22.88
CA ALA A 395 11.04 -4.94 -23.63
C ALA A 395 11.90 -4.03 -22.73
N ALA A 396 11.44 -3.76 -21.50
CA ALA A 396 12.20 -3.00 -20.51
C ALA A 396 13.48 -3.75 -20.09
N TYR A 397 13.38 -5.05 -19.84
CA TYR A 397 14.54 -5.90 -19.51
C TYR A 397 15.57 -5.92 -20.64
N GLU A 398 15.13 -6.12 -21.90
CA GLU A 398 16.02 -6.15 -23.07
C GLU A 398 16.72 -4.81 -23.29
N ALA A 399 16.03 -3.70 -23.03
CA ALA A 399 16.60 -2.36 -23.09
C ALA A 399 17.66 -2.11 -22.00
N ALA A 400 17.55 -2.80 -20.86
CA ALA A 400 18.47 -2.75 -19.72
C ALA A 400 19.42 -3.96 -19.63
N SER A 401 19.71 -4.63 -20.75
CA SER A 401 20.57 -5.82 -20.83
C SER A 401 21.92 -5.62 -21.51
#